data_AF-A0A954NYJ2-F1
#
_entry.id   AF-A0A954NYJ2-F1
#
_cell.length_a   1.000
_cell.length_b   1.000
_cell.length_c   1.000
_cell.angle_alpha   90.00
_cell.angle_beta   90.00
_cell.angle_gamma   90.00
#
_symmetry.space_group_name_H-M   'P 1'
#
loop_
_entity.id
_entity.type
_entity.pdbx_description
1 polymer ?
#
loop_
_entity_poly.entity_id
_entity_poly.type
_entity_poly.pdbx_seq_one_letter_code
_entity_poly.pdbx_strand_id
1 'polypeptide(L)'
;MIKQAIRLDEKQLQTLRDKQHQLIEGDEQAQAKARIIASVPGLGPATVSVLIAELPELGTLNRQQIARLVGVAPTNRDSGTLRGKRTTGGGRTEIRTALFMPTVVAKQYNPTIKAFYDRLVENGKPKMVALIAAMRKLLTILNVMIREGKSWNQQPQRT
;
A
#
# COMPACT_ATOMS: atom_id res chain seq x y z
N MET A 1 25.07 23.74 14.94
CA MET A 1 24.76 23.55 13.50
C MET A 1 23.80 22.39 13.25
N ILE A 2 24.10 21.12 13.61
CA ILE A 2 23.22 19.97 13.34
C ILE A 2 21.80 20.10 13.93
N LYS A 3 21.67 20.51 15.20
CA LYS A 3 20.33 20.71 15.84
C LYS A 3 19.48 21.79 15.18
N GLN A 4 20.10 22.81 14.58
CA GLN A 4 19.38 23.87 13.86
C GLN A 4 18.89 23.39 12.50
N ALA A 5 19.70 22.58 11.79
CA ALA A 5 19.30 21.95 10.54
C ALA A 5 18.12 20.99 10.74
N ILE A 6 18.19 20.10 11.75
CA ILE A 6 17.08 19.19 12.08
C ILE A 6 15.78 19.96 12.34
N ARG A 7 15.86 21.04 13.13
CA ARG A 7 14.68 21.87 13.45
C ARG A 7 14.09 22.56 12.21
N LEU A 8 14.95 22.97 11.26
CA LEU A 8 14.51 23.55 10.00
C LEU A 8 13.77 22.50 9.16
N ASP A 9 14.36 21.32 9.01
CA ASP A 9 13.79 20.22 8.22
C ASP A 9 12.45 19.75 8.82
N GLU A 10 12.36 19.64 10.14
CA GLU A 10 11.11 19.33 10.86
C GLU A 10 10.01 20.36 10.53
N LYS A 11 10.35 21.65 10.51
CA LYS A 11 9.41 22.73 10.18
C LYS A 11 8.97 22.68 8.72
N GLN A 12 9.89 22.44 7.80
CA GLN A 12 9.57 22.29 6.38
C GLN A 12 8.66 21.08 6.15
N LEU A 13 8.96 19.97 6.80
CA LEU A 13 8.19 18.73 6.72
C LEU A 13 6.78 18.92 7.28
N GLN A 14 6.63 19.65 8.39
CA GLN A 14 5.31 20.01 8.91
C GLN A 14 4.54 20.89 7.92
N THR A 15 5.20 21.89 7.34
CA THR A 15 4.58 22.78 6.35
C THR A 15 4.05 22.02 5.13
N LEU A 16 4.81 21.02 4.66
CA LEU A 16 4.38 20.16 3.56
C LEU A 16 3.21 19.25 3.94
N ARG A 17 3.20 18.70 5.16
CA ARG A 17 2.08 17.90 5.68
C ARG A 17 0.79 18.71 5.74
N ASP A 18 0.87 19.94 6.24
CA ASP A 18 -0.30 20.82 6.36
C ASP A 18 -0.88 21.14 4.98
N LYS A 19 0.00 21.41 3.98
CA LYS A 19 -0.43 21.61 2.58
C LYS A 19 -1.09 20.37 1.98
N GLN A 20 -0.54 19.17 2.21
CA GLN A 20 -1.16 17.93 1.74
C GLN A 20 -2.55 17.74 2.35
N HIS A 21 -2.70 18.05 3.64
CA HIS A 21 -3.97 17.95 4.33
C HIS A 21 -5.01 18.90 3.74
N GLN A 22 -4.65 20.18 3.55
CA GLN A 22 -5.52 21.18 2.95
C GLN A 22 -6.00 20.79 1.54
N LEU A 23 -5.11 20.23 0.71
CA LEU A 23 -5.48 19.77 -0.63
C LEU A 23 -6.46 18.60 -0.60
N ILE A 24 -6.32 17.68 0.36
CA ILE A 24 -7.26 16.56 0.54
C ILE A 24 -8.60 17.04 1.09
N GLU A 25 -8.61 18.04 1.97
CA GLU A 25 -9.85 18.62 2.52
C GLU A 25 -10.63 19.44 1.49
N GLY A 26 -9.95 20.05 0.52
CA GLY A 26 -10.58 20.81 -0.56
C GLY A 26 -11.29 19.97 -1.63
N ASP A 27 -11.11 18.65 -1.63
CA ASP A 27 -11.73 17.71 -2.57
C ASP A 27 -12.53 16.64 -1.81
N GLU A 28 -13.85 16.67 -1.94
CA GLU A 28 -14.76 15.75 -1.25
C GLU A 28 -14.50 14.28 -1.60
N GLN A 29 -14.15 13.99 -2.86
CA GLN A 29 -13.84 12.63 -3.30
C GLN A 29 -12.50 12.16 -2.70
N ALA A 30 -11.49 13.02 -2.70
CA ALA A 30 -10.21 12.74 -2.06
C ALA A 30 -10.38 12.51 -0.56
N GLN A 31 -11.19 13.35 0.11
CA GLN A 31 -11.49 13.23 1.54
C GLN A 31 -12.19 11.90 1.86
N ALA A 32 -13.19 11.50 1.07
CA ALA A 32 -13.89 10.23 1.26
C ALA A 32 -12.93 9.03 1.12
N LYS A 33 -12.08 9.03 0.08
CA LYS A 33 -11.03 8.02 -0.11
C LYS A 33 -10.04 8.01 1.06
N ALA A 34 -9.61 9.19 1.53
CA ALA A 34 -8.68 9.33 2.64
C ALA A 34 -9.20 8.68 3.93
N ARG A 35 -10.46 8.92 4.27
CA ARG A 35 -11.12 8.34 5.45
C ARG A 35 -11.12 6.81 5.39
N ILE A 36 -11.43 6.24 4.22
CA ILE A 36 -11.44 4.80 4.01
C ILE A 36 -10.03 4.21 4.15
N ILE A 37 -9.03 4.81 3.50
CA ILE A 37 -7.64 4.32 3.56
C ILE A 37 -7.08 4.42 4.99
N ALA A 38 -7.33 5.54 5.67
CA ALA A 38 -6.86 5.79 7.04
C ALA A 38 -7.50 4.85 8.08
N SER A 39 -8.68 4.27 7.78
CA SER A 39 -9.32 3.29 8.67
C SER A 39 -8.55 1.96 8.76
N VAL A 40 -7.62 1.67 7.83
CA VAL A 40 -6.86 0.42 7.81
C VAL A 40 -5.71 0.46 8.82
N PRO A 41 -5.65 -0.49 9.79
CA PRO A 41 -4.56 -0.55 10.74
C PRO A 41 -3.21 -0.69 10.05
N GLY A 42 -2.29 0.24 10.34
CA GLY A 42 -0.94 0.28 9.81
C GLY A 42 -0.70 1.25 8.65
N LEU A 43 -1.73 1.94 8.15
CA LEU A 43 -1.57 3.03 7.18
C LEU A 43 -1.56 4.38 7.90
N GLY A 44 -0.50 5.16 7.66
CA GLY A 44 -0.34 6.51 8.22
C GLY A 44 -0.68 7.63 7.22
N PRO A 45 -0.77 8.89 7.68
CA PRO A 45 -1.17 10.03 6.85
C PRO A 45 -0.33 10.21 5.58
N ALA A 46 1.00 10.04 5.69
CA ALA A 46 1.89 10.16 4.53
C ALA A 46 1.56 9.13 3.43
N THR A 47 1.28 7.88 3.81
CA THR A 47 0.88 6.84 2.85
C THR A 47 -0.48 7.15 2.25
N VAL A 48 -1.42 7.62 3.05
CA VAL A 48 -2.75 8.02 2.58
C VAL A 48 -2.62 9.10 1.50
N SER A 49 -1.85 10.16 1.77
CA SER A 49 -1.60 11.24 0.80
C SER A 49 -0.99 10.72 -0.50
N VAL A 50 0.02 9.84 -0.41
CA VAL A 50 0.66 9.25 -1.60
C VAL A 50 -0.34 8.42 -2.40
N LEU A 51 -1.16 7.59 -1.76
CA LEU A 51 -2.13 6.76 -2.48
C LEU A 51 -3.23 7.60 -3.14
N ILE A 52 -3.65 8.70 -2.54
CA ILE A 52 -4.64 9.60 -3.13
C ILE A 52 -4.05 10.34 -4.33
N ALA A 53 -2.83 10.87 -4.20
CA ALA A 53 -2.20 11.69 -5.24
C ALA A 53 -1.70 10.84 -6.42
N GLU A 54 -1.06 9.71 -6.13
CA GLU A 54 -0.31 8.93 -7.14
C GLU A 54 -1.08 7.70 -7.67
N LEU A 55 -2.25 7.38 -7.09
CA LEU A 55 -3.05 6.22 -7.49
C LEU A 55 -4.55 6.56 -7.66
N PRO A 56 -4.91 7.47 -8.58
CA PRO A 56 -6.31 7.86 -8.82
C PRO A 56 -7.20 6.68 -9.22
N GLU A 57 -6.63 5.62 -9.80
CA GLU A 57 -7.32 4.41 -10.24
C GLU A 57 -7.69 3.44 -9.10
N LEU A 58 -7.29 3.75 -7.86
CA LEU A 58 -7.63 2.93 -6.70
C LEU A 58 -9.14 2.97 -6.46
N GLY A 59 -9.79 1.81 -6.54
CA GLY A 59 -11.24 1.66 -6.47
C GLY A 59 -11.93 1.39 -7.80
N THR A 60 -11.26 1.62 -8.94
CA THR A 60 -11.88 1.42 -10.27
C THR A 60 -11.35 0.18 -10.98
N LEU A 61 -10.06 -0.13 -10.81
CA LEU A 61 -9.41 -1.25 -11.48
C LEU A 61 -9.75 -2.60 -10.83
N ASN A 62 -9.59 -3.69 -11.59
CA ASN A 62 -9.68 -5.03 -11.03
C ASN A 62 -8.40 -5.39 -10.24
N ARG A 63 -8.48 -6.47 -9.44
CA ARG A 63 -7.39 -6.91 -8.54
C ARG A 63 -6.07 -7.24 -9.27
N GLN A 64 -6.14 -7.69 -10.53
CA GLN A 64 -4.94 -8.01 -11.32
C GLN A 64 -4.32 -6.74 -11.93
N GLN A 65 -5.17 -5.83 -12.44
CA GLN A 65 -4.76 -4.55 -13.03
C GLN A 65 -4.07 -3.68 -11.99
N ILE A 66 -4.68 -3.48 -10.81
CA ILE A 66 -4.09 -2.63 -9.76
C ILE A 66 -2.76 -3.20 -9.25
N ALA A 67 -2.68 -4.53 -9.06
CA ALA A 67 -1.46 -5.19 -8.62
C ALA A 67 -0.34 -5.10 -9.67
N ARG A 68 -0.68 -5.12 -10.96
CA ARG A 68 0.28 -4.95 -12.06
C ARG A 68 0.70 -3.49 -12.21
N LEU A 69 -0.22 -2.55 -12.09
CA LEU A 69 0.05 -1.10 -12.15
C LEU A 69 1.05 -0.68 -11.06
N VAL A 70 0.86 -1.15 -9.83
CA VAL A 70 1.78 -0.88 -8.71
C VAL A 70 3.06 -1.73 -8.78
N GLY A 71 3.09 -2.78 -9.61
CA GLY A 71 4.28 -3.63 -9.78
C GLY A 71 4.52 -4.61 -8.62
N VAL A 72 3.43 -5.10 -8.00
CA VAL A 72 3.44 -6.11 -6.91
C VAL A 72 2.93 -7.49 -7.36
N ALA A 73 2.43 -7.59 -8.60
CA ALA A 73 2.09 -8.86 -9.22
C ALA A 73 3.37 -9.57 -9.73
N PRO A 74 3.60 -10.86 -9.38
CA PRO A 74 4.70 -11.63 -9.97
C PRO A 74 4.51 -11.77 -11.49
N THR A 75 5.56 -11.50 -12.26
CA THR A 75 5.58 -11.66 -13.71
C THR A 75 6.44 -12.85 -14.12
N ASN A 76 6.08 -13.49 -15.23
CA ASN A 76 6.89 -14.55 -15.82
C ASN A 76 8.10 -13.92 -16.54
N ARG A 77 9.26 -14.58 -16.44
CA ARG A 77 10.48 -14.20 -17.17
C ARG A 77 10.89 -15.38 -18.03
N ASP A 78 10.02 -15.71 -18.97
CA ASP A 78 10.14 -16.90 -19.83
C ASP A 78 10.49 -16.47 -21.25
N SER A 79 11.37 -17.21 -21.93
CA SER A 79 11.76 -16.98 -23.32
C SER A 79 12.10 -18.30 -24.01
N GLY A 80 11.38 -18.66 -25.07
CA GLY A 80 11.57 -19.97 -25.72
C GLY A 80 11.44 -21.11 -24.71
N THR A 81 12.51 -21.89 -24.52
CA THR A 81 12.59 -22.99 -23.55
C THR A 81 12.94 -22.53 -22.12
N LEU A 82 13.38 -21.29 -21.93
CA LEU A 82 13.73 -20.76 -20.62
C LEU A 82 12.47 -20.54 -19.76
N ARG A 83 12.47 -21.14 -18.56
CA ARG A 83 11.50 -20.86 -17.50
C ARG A 83 12.19 -20.14 -16.36
N GLY A 84 12.03 -18.82 -16.30
CA GLY A 84 12.69 -17.97 -15.32
C GLY A 84 11.97 -17.94 -13.97
N LYS A 85 12.71 -17.51 -12.93
CA LYS A 85 12.10 -17.23 -11.63
C LYS A 85 11.12 -16.06 -11.77
N ARG A 86 9.89 -16.26 -11.29
CA ARG A 86 8.88 -15.20 -11.23
C ARG A 86 9.28 -14.15 -10.20
N THR A 87 9.36 -12.90 -10.63
CA THR A 87 9.71 -11.78 -9.78
C THR A 87 8.68 -10.66 -9.93
N THR A 88 8.60 -9.79 -8.94
CA THR A 88 7.89 -8.52 -9.08
C THR A 88 8.84 -7.49 -9.69
N GLY A 89 8.32 -6.62 -10.55
CA GLY A 89 9.13 -5.62 -11.23
C GLY A 89 8.26 -4.70 -12.11
N GLY A 90 8.85 -3.60 -12.56
CA GLY A 90 8.11 -2.54 -13.26
C GLY A 90 7.05 -1.87 -12.37
N GLY A 91 6.04 -1.30 -13.02
CA GLY A 91 4.93 -0.57 -12.38
C GLY A 91 5.35 0.78 -11.78
N ARG A 92 4.44 1.39 -11.02
CA ARG A 92 4.68 2.62 -10.26
C ARG A 92 5.50 2.32 -9.01
N THR A 93 6.83 2.29 -9.17
CA THR A 93 7.77 1.93 -8.10
C THR A 93 7.62 2.81 -6.85
N GLU A 94 7.33 4.10 -7.01
CA GLU A 94 7.11 5.01 -5.87
C GLU A 94 5.98 4.54 -4.94
N ILE A 95 4.89 4.03 -5.51
CA ILE A 95 3.75 3.50 -4.74
C ILE A 95 4.15 2.20 -4.05
N ARG A 96 4.87 1.31 -4.75
CA ARG A 96 5.38 0.07 -4.15
C ARG A 96 6.29 0.37 -2.95
N THR A 97 7.15 1.36 -3.08
CA THR A 97 8.04 1.82 -2.01
C THR A 97 7.23 2.41 -0.85
N ALA A 98 6.26 3.28 -1.14
CA ALA A 98 5.38 3.88 -0.14
C ALA A 98 4.52 2.87 0.62
N LEU A 99 4.17 1.74 0.01
CA LEU A 99 3.42 0.64 0.63
C LEU A 99 4.29 -0.32 1.45
N PHE A 100 5.61 -0.27 1.32
CA PHE A 100 6.51 -1.21 2.00
C PHE A 100 6.42 -1.10 3.52
N MET A 101 6.70 0.09 4.07
CA MET A 101 6.65 0.32 5.52
C MET A 101 5.25 0.11 6.11
N PRO A 102 4.16 0.61 5.49
CA PRO A 102 2.79 0.29 5.91
C PRO A 102 2.51 -1.22 5.95
N THR A 103 3.03 -1.99 4.98
CA THR A 103 2.86 -3.45 4.98
C THR A 103 3.63 -4.10 6.14
N VAL A 104 4.83 -3.62 6.45
CA VAL A 104 5.63 -4.09 7.60
C VAL A 104 4.89 -3.85 8.93
N VAL A 105 4.20 -2.70 9.05
CA VAL A 105 3.37 -2.38 10.22
C VAL A 105 2.09 -3.21 10.21
N ALA A 106 1.40 -3.31 9.07
CA ALA A 106 0.17 -4.08 8.93
C ALA A 106 0.37 -5.56 9.27
N LYS A 107 1.49 -6.19 8.90
CA LYS A 107 1.75 -7.59 9.31
C LYS A 107 1.93 -7.77 10.83
N GLN A 108 2.12 -6.70 11.60
CA GLN A 108 2.20 -6.74 13.06
C GLN A 108 0.84 -6.45 13.70
N TYR A 109 0.16 -5.39 13.25
CA TYR A 109 -1.02 -4.85 13.93
C TYR A 109 -2.36 -5.11 13.23
N ASN A 110 -2.36 -5.56 11.97
CA ASN A 110 -3.56 -5.89 11.22
C ASN A 110 -3.75 -7.43 11.22
N PRO A 111 -4.75 -7.98 11.96
CA PRO A 111 -4.92 -9.42 12.09
C PRO A 111 -5.08 -10.15 10.76
N THR A 112 -5.80 -9.56 9.80
CA THR A 112 -6.04 -10.15 8.46
C THR A 112 -4.74 -10.25 7.66
N ILE A 113 -3.90 -9.23 7.70
CA ILE A 113 -2.62 -9.21 6.98
C ILE A 113 -1.59 -10.08 7.71
N LYS A 114 -1.56 -10.04 9.04
CA LYS A 114 -0.71 -10.88 9.89
C LYS A 114 -0.95 -12.37 9.64
N ALA A 115 -2.20 -12.81 9.75
CA ALA A 115 -2.56 -14.22 9.51
C ALA A 115 -2.19 -14.68 8.10
N PHE A 116 -2.36 -13.82 7.09
CA PHE A 116 -1.95 -14.15 5.72
C PHE A 116 -0.43 -14.26 5.57
N TYR A 117 0.32 -13.34 6.17
CA TYR A 117 1.79 -13.35 6.14
C TYR A 117 2.35 -14.57 6.86
N ASP A 118 1.90 -14.82 8.09
CA ASP A 118 2.39 -15.92 8.94
C ASP A 118 2.15 -17.27 8.24
N ARG A 119 0.93 -17.48 7.71
CA ARG A 119 0.60 -18.68 6.92
C ARG A 119 1.57 -18.90 5.75
N LEU A 120 1.99 -17.84 5.05
CA LEU A 120 2.94 -18.00 3.94
C LEU A 120 4.34 -18.39 4.44
N VAL A 121 4.79 -17.79 5.53
CA VAL A 121 6.09 -18.10 6.14
C VAL A 121 6.11 -19.52 6.70
N GLU A 122 5.05 -19.95 7.37
CA GLU A 122 4.87 -21.33 7.86
C GLU A 122 4.91 -22.35 6.72
N ASN A 123 4.34 -22.00 5.55
CA ASN A 123 4.44 -22.79 4.32
C ASN A 123 5.81 -22.70 3.61
N GLY A 124 6.85 -22.23 4.30
CA GLY A 124 8.23 -22.18 3.81
C GLY A 124 8.51 -21.08 2.78
N LYS A 125 7.62 -20.09 2.59
CA LYS A 125 7.92 -18.97 1.69
C LYS A 125 8.99 -18.06 2.31
N PRO A 126 9.97 -17.58 1.53
CA PRO A 126 10.92 -16.59 2.02
C PRO A 126 10.21 -15.35 2.56
N LYS A 127 10.68 -14.79 3.67
CA LYS A 127 10.05 -13.67 4.37
C LYS A 127 9.76 -12.46 3.47
N MET A 128 10.68 -12.13 2.56
CA MET A 128 10.49 -11.04 1.59
C MET A 128 9.40 -11.35 0.56
N VAL A 129 9.30 -12.60 0.10
CA VAL A 129 8.24 -13.03 -0.82
C VAL A 129 6.87 -12.98 -0.13
N ALA A 130 6.79 -13.43 1.12
CA ALA A 130 5.59 -13.34 1.93
C ALA A 130 5.18 -11.87 2.17
N LEU A 131 6.13 -10.96 2.39
CA LEU A 131 5.87 -9.54 2.58
C LEU A 131 5.31 -8.88 1.32
N ILE A 132 5.87 -9.16 0.15
CA ILE A 132 5.36 -8.65 -1.13
C ILE A 132 3.96 -9.22 -1.43
N ALA A 133 3.71 -10.49 -1.11
CA ALA A 133 2.39 -11.07 -1.21
C ALA A 133 1.38 -10.39 -0.26
N ALA A 134 1.80 -10.08 0.97
CA ALA A 134 0.99 -9.33 1.93
C ALA A 134 0.69 -7.91 1.44
N MET A 135 1.66 -7.23 0.83
CA MET A 135 1.47 -5.92 0.20
C MET A 135 0.42 -5.98 -0.91
N ARG A 136 0.50 -7.00 -1.79
CA ARG A 136 -0.51 -7.23 -2.82
C ARG A 136 -1.91 -7.48 -2.23
N LYS A 137 -1.99 -8.24 -1.14
CA LYS A 137 -3.26 -8.49 -0.44
C LYS A 137 -3.84 -7.19 0.15
N LEU A 138 -3.01 -6.39 0.82
CA LEU A 138 -3.37 -5.09 1.36
C LEU A 138 -3.89 -4.15 0.28
N LEU A 139 -3.15 -4.01 -0.83
CA LEU A 139 -3.56 -3.19 -1.98
C LEU A 139 -4.89 -3.64 -2.59
N THR A 140 -5.10 -4.95 -2.69
CA THR A 140 -6.36 -5.50 -3.24
C THR A 140 -7.53 -5.20 -2.31
N ILE A 141 -7.35 -5.30 -0.99
CA ILE A 141 -8.39 -4.97 -0.02
C ILE A 141 -8.71 -3.46 -0.07
N LEU A 142 -7.71 -2.59 -0.10
CA LEU A 142 -7.90 -1.14 -0.26
C LEU A 142 -8.70 -0.81 -1.52
N ASN A 143 -8.37 -1.46 -2.64
CA ASN A 143 -9.07 -1.27 -3.89
C ASN A 143 -10.56 -1.68 -3.80
N VAL A 144 -10.88 -2.77 -3.09
CA VAL A 144 -12.29 -3.15 -2.86
C VAL A 144 -12.99 -2.18 -1.90
N MET A 145 -12.34 -1.80 -0.80
CA MET A 145 -12.90 -0.88 0.20
C MET A 145 -13.30 0.46 -0.40
N ILE A 146 -12.43 1.06 -1.23
CA ILE A 146 -12.73 2.33 -1.90
C ILE A 146 -13.87 2.16 -2.89
N ARG A 147 -13.86 1.06 -3.66
CA ARG A 147 -14.93 0.76 -4.62
C ARG A 147 -16.30 0.63 -3.95
N GLU A 148 -16.33 0.03 -2.76
CA GLU A 148 -17.57 -0.19 -2.00
C GLU A 148 -17.92 0.94 -1.04
N GLY A 149 -17.06 1.96 -0.89
CA GLY A 149 -17.26 3.04 0.09
C GLY A 149 -17.22 2.56 1.55
N LYS A 150 -16.58 1.42 1.84
CA LYS A 150 -16.61 0.79 3.17
C LYS A 150 -15.29 0.98 3.90
N SER A 151 -15.39 1.39 5.16
CA SER A 151 -14.25 1.43 6.08
C SER A 151 -13.79 0.03 6.48
N TRP A 152 -12.58 -0.07 7.03
CA TRP A 152 -11.97 -1.33 7.40
C TRP A 152 -12.84 -2.09 8.38
N ASN A 153 -13.17 -3.33 8.04
CA ASN A 153 -13.81 -4.28 8.93
C ASN A 153 -12.83 -5.44 9.19
N GLN A 154 -12.65 -5.81 10.46
CA GLN A 154 -11.72 -6.83 10.90
C GLN A 154 -12.14 -8.26 10.51
N GLN A 155 -13.32 -8.45 9.90
CA GLN A 155 -13.77 -9.76 9.47
C GLN A 155 -12.90 -10.31 8.32
N PRO A 156 -12.39 -11.55 8.42
CA PRO A 156 -11.56 -12.15 7.39
C PRO A 156 -12.38 -12.40 6.12
N GLN A 157 -12.27 -11.48 5.16
CA GLN A 157 -12.82 -11.62 3.81
C GLN A 157 -12.11 -12.80 3.11
N ARG A 158 -12.83 -13.91 2.90
CA ARG A 158 -12.35 -15.08 2.15
C ARG A 158 -12.08 -14.67 0.70
N THR A 159 -10.81 -14.53 0.32
CA THR A 159 -10.35 -14.39 -1.07
C THR A 159 -9.05 -15.14 -1.30
#